data_AF-H2Y5Z1-F1
#
_entry.id   AF-H2Y5Z1-F1
#
_cell.length_a   1.000
_cell.length_b   1.000
_cell.length_c   1.000
_cell.angle_alpha   90.00
_cell.angle_beta   90.00
_cell.angle_gamma   90.00
#
_symmetry.space_group_name_H-M   'P 1'
#
loop_
_entity.id
_entity.type
_entity.pdbx_description
1 polymer ?
#
loop_
_entity_poly.entity_id
_entity_poly.type
_entity_poly.pdbx_seq_one_letter_code
_entity_poly.pdbx_strand_id
1 'polypeptide(L)'
;MSQKKMFIVKFQTLIKQNFNKTLCNELVLDLPKRWEKHGDLIVLPCDCFLAEFWKDLPQEKFWECVAEGLHGKRIAKQGRISRNGYRSPQVSMLLGEDGWVTHVDNKIKYNFEVTKCMFASGNITEKIRMAKLN
;
A
#
# COMPACT_ATOMS: atom_id res chain seq x y z
N MET A 1 10.65 -17.54 -3.87
CA MET A 1 11.00 -16.20 -4.40
C MET A 1 10.29 -15.16 -3.54
N SER A 2 10.91 -14.04 -3.13
CA SER A 2 10.26 -13.04 -2.25
C SER A 2 9.02 -12.42 -2.90
N GLN A 3 7.98 -12.10 -2.11
CA GLN A 3 6.76 -11.40 -2.57
C GLN A 3 7.09 -10.15 -3.40
N LYS A 4 8.14 -9.41 -3.02
CA LYS A 4 8.63 -8.25 -3.76
C LYS A 4 9.07 -8.60 -5.19
N LYS A 5 9.84 -9.66 -5.36
CA LYS A 5 10.35 -10.05 -6.69
C LYS A 5 9.22 -10.55 -7.58
N MET A 6 8.23 -11.24 -7.01
CA MET A 6 7.01 -11.63 -7.74
C MET A 6 6.20 -10.40 -8.17
N PHE A 7 6.01 -9.43 -7.28
CA PHE A 7 5.35 -8.17 -7.60
C PHE A 7 6.03 -7.45 -8.77
N ILE A 8 7.36 -7.25 -8.71
CA ILE A 8 8.09 -6.52 -9.76
C ILE A 8 7.92 -7.18 -11.12
N VAL A 9 8.11 -8.51 -11.20
CA VAL A 9 7.97 -9.25 -12.47
C VAL A 9 6.55 -9.12 -13.01
N LYS A 10 5.53 -9.35 -12.16
CA LYS A 10 4.13 -9.23 -12.56
C LYS A 10 3.80 -7.80 -13.02
N PHE A 11 4.23 -6.81 -12.25
CA PHE A 11 3.96 -5.40 -12.52
C PHE A 11 4.60 -4.93 -13.83
N GLN A 12 5.84 -5.36 -14.13
CA GLN A 12 6.47 -5.10 -15.42
C GLN A 12 5.67 -5.67 -16.59
N THR A 13 5.14 -6.88 -16.46
CA THR A 13 4.24 -7.47 -17.46
C THR A 13 2.98 -6.63 -17.65
N LEU A 14 2.33 -6.22 -16.56
CA LEU A 14 1.11 -5.40 -16.60
C LEU A 14 1.36 -4.03 -17.26
N ILE A 15 2.47 -3.35 -16.92
CA ILE A 15 2.81 -2.06 -17.53
C ILE A 15 3.08 -2.21 -19.03
N LYS A 16 3.77 -3.28 -19.44
CA LYS A 16 4.03 -3.56 -20.86
C LYS A 16 2.74 -3.83 -21.62
N GLN A 17 1.83 -4.63 -21.06
CA GLN A 17 0.57 -5.00 -21.70
C GLN A 17 -0.42 -3.83 -21.81
N ASN A 18 -0.54 -3.00 -20.77
CA ASN A 18 -1.55 -1.95 -20.71
C ASN A 18 -1.08 -0.61 -21.30
N PHE A 19 0.22 -0.33 -21.29
CA PHE A 19 0.76 0.97 -21.70
C PHE A 19 1.83 0.88 -22.79
N ASN A 20 2.23 -0.32 -23.22
CA ASN A 20 3.35 -0.54 -24.14
C ASN A 20 4.64 0.19 -23.69
N LYS A 21 4.88 0.24 -22.37
CA LYS A 21 6.07 0.82 -21.75
C LYS A 21 6.92 -0.26 -21.10
N THR A 22 8.23 -0.04 -21.04
CA THR A 22 9.17 -0.90 -20.29
C THR A 22 9.78 -0.08 -19.16
N LEU A 23 9.92 -0.68 -17.99
CA LEU A 23 10.50 -0.01 -16.83
C LEU A 23 12.03 -0.08 -16.87
N CYS A 24 12.69 1.07 -16.84
CA CYS A 24 14.13 1.14 -16.60
C CYS A 24 14.45 0.90 -15.11
N ASN A 25 15.75 0.77 -14.79
CA ASN A 25 16.20 0.46 -13.44
C ASN A 25 15.77 1.52 -12.42
N GLU A 26 15.79 2.80 -12.81
CA GLU A 26 15.41 3.93 -11.97
C GLU A 26 13.94 3.82 -11.56
N LEU A 27 13.05 3.47 -12.50
CA LEU A 27 11.62 3.27 -12.22
C LEU A 27 11.38 2.03 -11.35
N VAL A 28 12.17 0.96 -11.53
CA VAL A 28 12.08 -0.22 -10.66
C VAL A 28 12.49 0.09 -9.22
N LEU A 29 13.47 0.98 -9.02
CA LEU A 29 13.90 1.43 -7.70
C LEU A 29 12.86 2.31 -6.99
N ASP A 30 12.01 2.99 -7.76
CA ASP A 30 10.88 3.82 -7.29
C ASP A 30 9.61 3.01 -6.94
N LEU A 31 9.63 1.68 -7.13
CA LEU A 31 8.53 0.80 -6.74
C LEU A 31 8.50 0.56 -5.21
N PRO A 32 7.32 0.28 -4.63
CA PRO A 32 7.18 0.02 -3.21
C PRO A 32 8.01 -1.19 -2.78
N LYS A 33 8.82 -0.99 -1.72
CA LYS A 33 9.65 -2.06 -1.14
C LYS A 33 8.89 -2.87 -0.09
N ARG A 34 7.87 -2.25 0.51
CA ARG A 34 6.96 -2.79 1.52
C ARG A 34 5.59 -2.12 1.33
N TRP A 35 4.54 -2.77 1.81
CA TRP A 35 3.18 -2.24 1.82
C TRP A 35 2.40 -2.94 2.94
N GLU A 36 1.31 -2.31 3.36
CA GLU A 36 0.35 -2.94 4.27
C GLU A 36 -0.81 -3.51 3.46
N LYS A 37 -1.30 -4.68 3.86
CA LYS A 37 -2.43 -5.34 3.21
C LYS A 37 -3.51 -5.64 4.23
N HIS A 38 -4.69 -5.07 4.03
CA HIS A 38 -5.87 -5.29 4.84
C HIS A 38 -6.98 -5.87 3.95
N GLY A 39 -7.06 -7.20 3.91
CA GLY A 39 -7.97 -7.88 2.97
C GLY A 39 -7.60 -7.57 1.52
N ASP A 40 -8.47 -6.82 0.84
CA ASP A 40 -8.31 -6.38 -0.55
C ASP A 40 -7.74 -4.96 -0.69
N LEU A 41 -7.62 -4.19 0.40
CA LEU A 41 -7.01 -2.85 0.39
C LEU A 41 -5.50 -2.94 0.60
N ILE A 42 -4.75 -2.30 -0.28
CA ILE A 42 -3.30 -2.14 -0.15
C ILE A 42 -3.00 -0.69 0.22
N VAL A 43 -2.21 -0.50 1.29
CA VAL A 43 -1.71 0.82 1.69
C VAL A 43 -0.23 0.91 1.33
N LEU A 44 0.06 1.76 0.35
CA LEU A 44 1.40 2.04 -0.15
C LEU A 44 2.12 3.03 0.77
N PRO A 45 3.45 2.93 0.90
CA PRO A 45 4.24 3.92 1.62
C PRO A 45 4.32 5.23 0.82
N CYS A 46 4.71 6.31 1.51
CA CYS A 46 4.82 7.63 0.89
C CYS A 46 5.98 7.76 -0.12
N ASP A 47 6.97 6.86 -0.08
CA ASP A 47 8.25 6.93 -0.79
C ASP A 47 8.33 6.02 -2.03
N CYS A 48 7.21 5.80 -2.71
CA CYS A 48 7.16 5.05 -3.98
C CYS A 48 6.28 5.76 -5.00
N PHE A 49 6.47 5.43 -6.28
CA PHE A 49 5.75 6.04 -7.41
C PHE A 49 5.85 7.57 -7.39
N LEU A 50 7.08 8.08 -7.30
CA LEU A 50 7.39 9.51 -7.23
C LEU A 50 7.81 10.08 -8.59
N ALA A 51 8.34 9.25 -9.49
CA ALA A 51 8.78 9.68 -10.81
C ALA A 51 7.61 10.24 -11.66
N GLU A 52 7.89 11.27 -12.45
CA GLU A 52 6.87 11.92 -13.32
C GLU A 52 6.24 10.94 -14.31
N PHE A 53 7.02 9.94 -14.74
CA PHE A 53 6.55 8.84 -15.57
C PHE A 53 5.22 8.22 -15.10
N TRP A 54 5.02 8.06 -13.77
CA TRP A 54 3.79 7.46 -13.24
C TRP A 54 2.58 8.38 -13.33
N LYS A 55 2.80 9.70 -13.29
CA LYS A 55 1.74 10.71 -13.37
C LYS A 55 1.22 10.85 -14.81
N ASP A 56 2.08 10.60 -15.79
CA ASP A 56 1.73 10.67 -17.21
C ASP A 56 0.90 9.45 -17.68
N LEU A 57 0.83 8.38 -16.90
CA LEU A 57 -0.02 7.23 -17.21
C LEU A 57 -1.50 7.54 -16.90
N PRO A 58 -2.45 6.94 -17.64
CA PRO A 58 -3.87 6.97 -17.27
C PRO A 58 -4.07 6.48 -15.84
N GLN A 59 -4.42 7.39 -14.92
CA GLN A 59 -4.29 7.15 -13.48
C GLN A 59 -5.13 5.99 -12.97
N GLU A 60 -6.40 5.89 -13.37
CA GLU A 60 -7.29 4.80 -12.95
C GLU A 60 -6.72 3.44 -13.38
N LYS A 61 -6.39 3.29 -14.67
CA LYS A 61 -5.83 2.05 -15.20
C LYS A 61 -4.48 1.69 -14.59
N PHE A 62 -3.68 2.71 -14.28
CA PHE A 62 -2.39 2.53 -13.62
C PHE A 62 -2.58 1.96 -12.21
N TRP A 63 -3.47 2.53 -11.39
CA TRP A 63 -3.72 2.02 -10.05
C TRP A 63 -4.38 0.64 -10.04
N GLU A 64 -5.19 0.31 -11.06
CA GLU A 64 -5.67 -1.07 -11.27
C GLU A 64 -4.50 -2.05 -11.46
N CYS A 65 -3.51 -1.70 -12.29
CA CYS A 65 -2.33 -2.54 -12.50
C CYS A 65 -1.52 -2.72 -11.21
N VAL A 66 -1.41 -1.66 -10.39
CA VAL A 66 -0.76 -1.73 -9.07
C VAL A 66 -1.54 -2.66 -8.14
N ALA A 67 -2.86 -2.50 -8.05
CA ALA A 67 -3.73 -3.36 -7.23
C ALA A 67 -3.61 -4.82 -7.63
N GLU A 68 -3.70 -5.09 -8.93
CA GLU A 68 -3.60 -6.44 -9.47
C GLU A 68 -2.22 -7.06 -9.21
N GLY A 69 -1.15 -6.28 -9.37
CA GLY A 69 0.23 -6.68 -9.07
C GLY A 69 0.43 -7.07 -7.60
N LEU A 70 -0.24 -6.37 -6.68
CA LEU A 70 -0.15 -6.56 -5.23
C LEU A 70 -1.25 -7.49 -4.67
N HIS A 71 -2.06 -8.07 -5.56
CA HIS A 71 -3.20 -8.93 -5.20
C HIS A 71 -4.22 -8.22 -4.29
N GLY A 72 -4.51 -6.96 -4.57
CA GLY A 72 -5.58 -6.16 -3.98
C GLY A 72 -6.62 -5.73 -5.02
N LYS A 73 -7.61 -4.96 -4.57
CA LYS A 73 -8.65 -4.32 -5.38
C LYS A 73 -8.71 -2.81 -5.18
N ARG A 74 -8.31 -2.35 -4.00
CA ARG A 74 -8.30 -0.94 -3.61
C ARG A 74 -6.87 -0.52 -3.28
N ILE A 75 -6.51 0.72 -3.59
CA ILE A 75 -5.20 1.30 -3.28
C ILE A 75 -5.41 2.56 -2.44
N ALA A 76 -4.66 2.63 -1.34
CA ALA A 76 -4.42 3.86 -0.61
C ALA A 76 -2.91 4.14 -0.55
N LYS A 77 -2.52 5.37 -0.28
CA LYS A 77 -1.12 5.76 -0.11
C LYS A 77 -0.94 6.66 1.10
N GLN A 78 0.09 6.35 1.89
CA GLN A 78 0.52 7.18 2.99
C GLN A 78 1.12 8.50 2.47
N GLY A 79 0.80 9.60 3.14
CA GLY A 79 1.43 10.90 3.03
C GLY A 79 2.59 11.04 4.01
N ARG A 80 3.31 12.16 3.91
CA ARG A 80 4.43 12.47 4.81
C ARG A 80 3.94 12.99 6.15
N ILE A 81 4.18 12.24 7.23
CA ILE A 81 3.84 12.65 8.60
C ILE A 81 4.19 14.12 8.85
N SER A 82 3.19 14.92 9.20
CA SER A 82 3.33 16.35 9.48
C SER A 82 4.14 16.60 10.74
N ARG A 83 4.95 17.67 10.75
CA ARG A 83 5.77 18.10 11.91
C ARG A 83 4.98 18.87 12.97
N ASN A 84 3.66 18.72 13.03
CA ASN A 84 2.76 19.54 13.86
C ASN A 84 2.42 18.91 15.22
N GLY A 85 3.26 18.01 15.74
CA GLY A 85 3.08 17.38 17.07
C GLY A 85 2.01 16.29 17.13
N TYR A 86 1.10 16.24 16.16
CA TYR A 86 0.06 15.20 16.05
C TYR A 86 0.44 14.18 14.98
N ARG A 87 0.33 12.89 15.31
CA ARG A 87 0.39 11.81 14.32
C ARG A 87 -0.99 11.64 13.69
N SER A 88 -1.42 12.62 12.89
CA SER A 88 -2.65 12.49 12.11
C SER A 88 -2.40 11.52 10.95
N PRO A 89 -3.32 10.58 10.67
CA PRO A 89 -3.21 9.73 9.49
C PRO A 89 -3.26 10.62 8.26
N GLN A 90 -2.22 10.54 7.44
CA GLN A 90 -2.21 11.11 6.11
C GLN A 90 -2.29 9.94 5.17
N VAL A 91 -3.49 9.47 4.85
CA VAL A 91 -3.69 8.39 3.89
C VAL A 91 -4.73 8.85 2.90
N SER A 92 -4.43 8.75 1.61
CA SER A 92 -5.34 9.09 0.53
C SER A 92 -5.68 7.85 -0.28
N MET A 93 -6.96 7.70 -0.65
CA MET A 93 -7.38 6.67 -1.60
C MET A 93 -6.91 7.06 -3.01
N LEU A 94 -6.41 6.08 -3.75
CA LEU A 94 -5.95 6.20 -5.14
C LEU A 94 -6.77 5.31 -6.09
N LEU A 95 -7.35 4.23 -5.58
CA LEU A 95 -8.29 3.37 -6.29
C LEU A 95 -9.33 2.83 -5.31
N GLY A 96 -10.61 3.02 -5.66
CA GLY A 96 -11.76 2.74 -4.80
C GLY A 96 -12.05 3.88 -3.81
N GLU A 97 -13.30 3.96 -3.35
CA GLU A 97 -13.78 5.06 -2.51
C GLU A 97 -13.88 4.69 -1.03
N ASP A 98 -14.07 3.41 -0.73
CA ASP A 98 -14.22 2.92 0.64
C ASP A 98 -12.86 2.66 1.30
N GLY A 99 -12.58 3.35 2.41
CA GLY A 99 -11.38 3.18 3.23
C GLY A 99 -11.55 2.21 4.40
N TRP A 100 -12.73 1.62 4.61
CA TRP A 100 -12.99 0.68 5.70
C TRP A 100 -12.32 -0.66 5.46
N VAL A 101 -11.73 -1.18 6.53
CA VAL A 101 -11.08 -2.49 6.55
C VAL A 101 -11.30 -3.22 7.86
N THR A 102 -11.23 -4.54 7.80
CA THR A 102 -11.08 -5.42 8.95
C THR A 102 -9.67 -6.01 8.94
N HIS A 103 -8.84 -5.64 9.91
CA HIS A 103 -7.55 -6.27 10.13
C HIS A 103 -7.65 -7.31 11.25
N VAL A 104 -7.00 -8.46 11.10
CA VAL A 104 -7.00 -9.51 12.12
C VAL A 104 -5.59 -9.74 12.63
N ASP A 105 -5.38 -9.46 13.91
CA ASP A 105 -4.11 -9.65 14.61
C ASP A 105 -4.37 -10.43 15.91
N ASN A 106 -3.67 -11.56 16.10
CA ASN A 106 -3.83 -12.42 17.28
C ASN A 106 -5.31 -12.75 17.61
N LYS A 107 -6.09 -13.11 16.58
CA LYS A 107 -7.54 -13.39 16.64
C LYS A 107 -8.43 -12.20 17.01
N ILE A 108 -7.87 -11.00 17.23
CA ILE A 108 -8.63 -9.77 17.45
C ILE A 108 -8.92 -9.13 16.10
N LYS A 109 -10.20 -8.75 15.88
CA LYS A 109 -10.64 -8.02 14.69
C LYS A 109 -10.63 -6.52 14.98
N TYR A 110 -9.89 -5.77 14.19
CA TYR A 110 -9.83 -4.31 14.21
C TYR A 110 -10.59 -3.78 13.00
N ASN A 111 -11.68 -3.07 13.22
CA ASN A 111 -12.43 -2.38 12.17
C ASN A 111 -12.11 -0.89 12.24
N PHE A 112 -11.57 -0.34 11.16
CA PHE A 112 -11.23 1.07 11.10
C PHE A 112 -11.20 1.56 9.65
N GLU A 113 -11.23 2.88 9.50
CA GLU A 113 -11.07 3.56 8.22
C GLU A 113 -9.63 4.07 8.09
N VAL A 114 -8.92 3.63 7.05
CA VAL A 114 -7.46 3.88 6.92
C VAL A 114 -7.09 5.36 6.79
N THR A 115 -8.03 6.19 6.31
CA THR A 115 -7.84 7.64 6.11
C THR A 115 -8.01 8.42 7.42
N LYS A 116 -8.68 7.83 8.42
CA LYS A 116 -9.03 8.48 9.70
C LYS A 116 -8.34 7.87 10.91
N CYS A 117 -7.82 6.66 10.79
CA CYS A 117 -7.16 5.96 11.89
C CYS A 117 -5.81 5.41 11.46
N MET A 118 -4.79 5.63 12.29
CA MET A 118 -3.51 4.95 12.13
C MET A 118 -3.60 3.54 12.69
N PHE A 119 -3.06 2.58 11.96
CA PHE A 119 -2.86 1.22 12.44
C PHE A 119 -1.41 0.81 12.25
N ALA A 120 -0.73 0.43 13.33
CA ALA A 120 0.64 -0.05 13.28
C ALA A 120 0.64 -1.59 13.31
N SER A 121 0.61 -2.21 12.13
CA SER A 121 0.71 -3.67 11.98
C SER A 121 2.03 -4.22 12.56
N GLY A 122 3.12 -3.44 12.49
CA GLY A 122 4.43 -3.79 13.06
C GLY A 122 4.48 -3.97 14.58
N ASN A 123 3.46 -3.53 15.32
CA ASN A 123 3.42 -3.62 16.79
C ASN A 123 2.83 -4.95 17.29
N ILE A 124 2.69 -5.97 16.45
CA ILE A 124 2.05 -7.25 16.83
C ILE A 124 2.71 -7.92 18.03
N THR A 125 4.05 -7.89 18.14
CA THR A 125 4.78 -8.47 19.28
C THR A 125 4.36 -7.82 20.59
N GLU A 126 4.21 -6.49 20.61
CA GLU A 126 3.79 -5.75 21.80
C GLU A 126 2.31 -6.01 22.13
N LYS A 127 1.44 -6.09 21.11
CA LYS A 127 0.03 -6.46 21.28
C LYS A 127 -0.12 -7.85 21.91
N ILE A 128 0.72 -8.82 21.50
CA ILE A 128 0.74 -10.16 22.10
C ILE A 128 1.32 -10.13 23.51
N ARG A 129 2.34 -9.30 23.78
CA ARG A 129 2.89 -9.13 25.13
C ARG A 129 1.84 -8.62 26.11
N MET A 130 1.07 -7.60 25.71
CA MET A 130 -0.07 -7.07 26.49
C MET A 130 -1.11 -8.14 26.78
N ALA A 131 -1.46 -8.98 25.81
CA ALA A 131 -2.43 -10.06 25.98
C ALA A 131 -1.99 -11.14 27.00
N LYS A 132 -0.73 -11.13 27.43
CA LYS A 132 -0.17 -12.05 28.44
C LYS A 132 0.00 -11.40 29.81
N LEU A 133 -0.34 -10.12 29.97
CA LEU A 133 -0.35 -9.47 31.27
C LEU A 133 -1.63 -9.91 32.01
N ASN A 134 -1.44 -10.60 33.13
CA ASN A 134 -2.48 -10.90 34.12
C ASN A 134 -2.42 -9.88 35.24
#